data_AF-A0A9E5AVW6-F1
#
_entry.id   AF-A0A9E5AVW6-F1
#
_cell.length_a   1.000
_cell.length_b   1.000
_cell.length_c   1.000
_cell.angle_alpha   90.00
_cell.angle_beta   90.00
_cell.angle_gamma   90.00
#
_symmetry.space_group_name_H-M   'P 1'
#
loop_
_entity.id
_entity.type
_entity.pdbx_description
1 polymer ?
#
loop_
_entity_poly.entity_id
_entity_poly.type
_entity_poly.pdbx_seq_one_letter_code
_entity_poly.pdbx_strand_id
1 'polypeptide(L)'
;MHGSLKRIDAHVHIVGNARGGNGCWVRPSPLRWPLQAIMIRHIGLPISALEGDLDALFAAQLLRFVRESSLDAAVILAQEQVYDSHGKLMEDYGTAYVPNDYVLRLARENPEFLPAVSIHPARPDAIDE
;
A
#
# COMPACT_ATOMS: atom_id res chain seq x y z
N MET A 1 -11.80 21.05 -25.78
CA MET A 1 -12.46 20.61 -24.55
C MET A 1 -11.49 20.86 -23.41
N HIS A 2 -11.77 21.84 -22.54
CA HIS A 2 -10.95 22.01 -21.33
C HIS A 2 -11.32 20.88 -20.38
N GLY A 3 -10.45 19.89 -20.24
CA GLY A 3 -10.63 18.83 -19.24
C GLY A 3 -10.73 19.46 -17.86
N SER A 4 -11.75 19.08 -17.09
CA SER A 4 -11.83 19.42 -15.67
C SER A 4 -10.53 19.02 -14.97
N LEU A 5 -9.97 19.91 -14.15
CA LEU A 5 -8.85 19.57 -13.27
C LEU A 5 -9.29 18.46 -12.30
N LYS A 6 -8.53 17.36 -12.24
CA LYS A 6 -8.76 16.29 -11.27
C LYS A 6 -8.25 16.69 -9.89
N ARG A 7 -9.02 16.37 -8.85
CA ARG A 7 -8.62 16.46 -7.43
C ARG A 7 -8.01 15.13 -7.04
N ILE A 8 -6.71 15.12 -6.76
CA ILE A 8 -5.95 13.91 -6.51
C ILE A 8 -5.26 14.02 -5.15
N ASP A 9 -5.43 13.01 -4.30
CA ASP A 9 -4.53 12.81 -3.17
C ASP A 9 -3.28 12.07 -3.66
N ALA A 10 -2.12 12.69 -3.49
CA ALA A 10 -0.87 12.20 -4.04
C ALA A 10 -0.08 11.28 -3.10
N HIS A 11 -0.55 11.04 -1.87
CA HIS A 11 0.21 10.27 -0.89
C HIS A 11 -0.70 9.34 -0.07
N VAL A 12 -0.95 8.15 -0.60
CA VAL A 12 -1.74 7.13 0.11
C VAL A 12 -1.00 5.80 0.18
N HIS A 13 -0.77 5.32 1.40
CA HIS A 13 -0.15 4.01 1.61
C HIS A 13 -1.17 2.88 1.56
N ILE A 14 -0.77 1.77 0.94
CA ILE A 14 -1.44 0.48 1.07
C ILE A 14 -0.86 -0.27 2.28
N VAL A 15 -1.71 -0.98 3.00
CA VAL A 15 -1.33 -1.78 4.16
C VAL A 15 -1.87 -3.19 3.99
N GLY A 16 -1.05 -4.17 4.35
CA GLY A 16 -1.40 -5.58 4.27
C GLY A 16 -0.70 -6.43 5.33
N ASN A 17 -1.10 -7.69 5.42
CA ASN A 17 -0.66 -8.63 6.47
C ASN A 17 -0.17 -9.98 5.92
N ALA A 18 0.10 -10.06 4.62
CA ALA A 18 0.58 -11.22 3.88
C ALA A 18 -0.39 -12.39 3.78
N ARG A 19 -1.62 -12.25 4.29
CA ARG A 19 -2.61 -13.33 4.30
C ARG A 19 -3.42 -13.41 3.02
N GLY A 20 -3.47 -12.34 2.23
CA GLY A 20 -4.18 -12.27 0.94
C GLY A 20 -3.41 -12.83 -0.25
N GLY A 21 -2.15 -13.23 -0.05
CA GLY A 21 -1.29 -13.68 -1.15
C GLY A 21 -0.83 -12.56 -2.10
N ASN A 22 -1.05 -11.29 -1.76
CA ASN A 22 -0.64 -10.13 -2.57
C ASN A 22 0.78 -9.64 -2.24
N GLY A 23 1.51 -10.36 -1.38
CA GLY A 23 2.90 -10.04 -1.01
C GLY A 23 3.05 -8.85 -0.06
N CYS A 24 1.98 -8.12 0.25
CA CYS A 24 2.02 -7.03 1.23
C CYS A 24 2.32 -7.57 2.62
N TRP A 25 3.17 -6.89 3.39
CA TRP A 25 3.36 -7.23 4.79
C TRP A 25 3.68 -6.00 5.63
N VAL A 26 3.30 -6.07 6.90
CA VAL A 26 3.78 -5.17 7.95
C VAL A 26 4.44 -6.04 9.01
N ARG A 27 5.65 -5.69 9.43
CA ARG A 27 6.37 -6.47 10.43
C ARG A 27 5.62 -6.41 11.77
N PRO A 28 5.23 -7.56 12.36
CA PRO A 28 4.50 -7.57 13.60
C PRO A 28 5.36 -7.00 14.74
N SER A 29 4.74 -6.19 15.60
CA SER A 29 5.41 -5.64 16.78
C SER A 29 4.41 -5.58 17.93
N PRO A 30 4.63 -6.33 19.03
CA PRO A 30 3.75 -6.31 20.20
C PRO A 30 3.58 -4.90 20.78
N LEU A 31 4.66 -4.10 20.76
CA LEU A 31 4.65 -2.71 21.21
C LEU A 31 3.74 -1.82 20.36
N ARG A 32 3.61 -2.10 19.06
CA ARG A 32 2.77 -1.34 18.13
C ARG A 32 1.36 -1.90 18.00
N TRP A 33 1.03 -2.99 18.68
CA TRP A 33 -0.27 -3.65 18.52
C TRP A 33 -1.46 -2.78 18.93
N PRO A 34 -1.44 -2.09 20.09
CA PRO A 34 -2.55 -1.20 20.47
C PRO A 34 -2.79 -0.09 19.42
N LEU A 35 -1.72 0.46 18.85
CA LEU A 35 -1.79 1.45 17.79
C LEU A 35 -2.42 0.87 16.52
N GLN A 36 -2.00 -0.31 16.07
CA GLN A 36 -2.58 -0.98 14.90
C GLN A 36 -4.08 -1.25 15.06
N ALA A 37 -4.52 -1.70 16.24
CA ALA A 37 -5.93 -1.93 16.53
C ALA A 37 -6.74 -0.62 16.47
N ILE A 38 -6.18 0.49 16.96
CA ILE A 38 -6.79 1.83 16.85
C ILE A 38 -6.86 2.27 15.38
N MET A 39 -5.77 2.11 14.62
CA MET A 39 -5.71 2.51 13.20
C MET A 39 -6.72 1.76 12.34
N ILE A 40 -6.86 0.45 12.53
CA ILE A 40 -7.83 -0.38 11.80
C ILE A 40 -9.27 0.06 12.08
N ARG A 41 -9.58 0.40 13.33
CA ARG A 41 -10.89 0.99 13.65
C ARG A 41 -11.10 2.36 13.03
N HIS A 42 -10.08 3.22 13.01
CA HIS A 42 -10.18 4.56 12.42
C HIS A 42 -10.39 4.53 10.91
N ILE A 43 -9.84 3.54 10.21
CA ILE A 43 -10.11 3.33 8.78
C ILE A 43 -11.48 2.66 8.53
N GLY A 44 -12.26 2.36 9.58
CA GLY A 44 -13.61 1.80 9.48
C GLY A 44 -13.65 0.28 9.30
N LEU A 45 -12.53 -0.42 9.55
CA LEU A 45 -12.46 -1.88 9.51
C LEU A 45 -12.61 -2.50 10.91
N PRO A 46 -13.22 -3.69 11.03
CA PRO A 46 -13.26 -4.41 12.29
C PRO A 46 -11.86 -4.96 12.63
N ILE A 47 -11.56 -5.15 13.92
CA ILE A 47 -10.29 -5.74 14.36
C ILE A 47 -10.05 -7.12 13.73
N SER A 48 -11.11 -7.89 13.48
CA SER A 48 -11.03 -9.20 12.81
C SER A 48 -10.45 -9.13 11.39
N ALA A 49 -10.43 -7.96 10.74
CA ALA A 49 -9.75 -7.77 9.45
C ALA A 49 -8.25 -8.08 9.52
N LEU A 50 -7.64 -7.96 10.71
CA LEU A 50 -6.21 -8.25 10.94
C LEU A 50 -5.90 -9.76 10.84
N GLU A 51 -6.91 -10.61 10.98
CA GLU A 51 -6.80 -12.07 10.88
C GLU A 51 -7.09 -12.60 9.46
N GLY A 52 -7.79 -11.81 8.65
CA GLY A 52 -8.17 -12.14 7.27
C GLY A 52 -7.23 -11.55 6.21
N ASP A 53 -7.72 -11.48 4.97
CA ASP A 53 -7.04 -10.79 3.85
C ASP A 53 -7.13 -9.26 4.05
N LEU A 54 -6.22 -8.73 4.86
CA LEU A 54 -6.18 -7.30 5.14
C LEU A 54 -5.85 -6.50 3.87
N ASP A 55 -5.02 -7.04 2.99
CA ASP A 55 -4.57 -6.38 1.76
C ASP A 55 -5.79 -5.94 0.93
N ALA A 56 -6.73 -6.87 0.69
CA ALA A 56 -7.94 -6.63 -0.08
C ALA A 56 -8.96 -5.78 0.69
N LEU A 57 -9.17 -6.07 1.98
CA LEU A 57 -10.11 -5.32 2.82
C LEU A 57 -9.71 -3.84 2.94
N PHE A 58 -8.41 -3.57 3.10
CA PHE A 58 -7.86 -2.23 3.19
C PHE A 58 -7.99 -1.48 1.85
N ALA A 59 -7.63 -2.12 0.74
CA ALA A 59 -7.77 -1.52 -0.59
C ALA A 59 -9.25 -1.21 -0.92
N ALA A 60 -10.18 -2.11 -0.60
CA ALA A 60 -11.61 -1.90 -0.81
C ALA A 60 -12.15 -0.75 0.03
N GLN A 61 -11.71 -0.66 1.30
CA GLN A 61 -12.11 0.42 2.20
C GLN A 61 -11.56 1.77 1.75
N LEU A 62 -10.31 1.82 1.28
CA LEU A 62 -9.71 3.02 0.72
C LEU A 62 -10.44 3.47 -0.54
N LEU A 63 -10.76 2.55 -1.44
CA LEU A 63 -11.50 2.84 -2.66
C LEU A 63 -12.88 3.43 -2.35
N ARG A 64 -13.56 2.88 -1.32
CA ARG A 64 -14.82 3.45 -0.82
C ARG A 64 -14.63 4.89 -0.37
N PHE A 65 -13.58 5.19 0.39
CA PHE A 65 -13.30 6.56 0.82
C PHE A 65 -13.06 7.52 -0.35
N VAL A 66 -12.29 7.11 -1.37
CA VAL A 66 -12.10 7.95 -2.56
C VAL A 66 -13.45 8.23 -3.23
N ARG A 67 -14.25 7.20 -3.48
CA ARG A 67 -15.58 7.31 -4.13
C ARG A 67 -16.61 8.13 -3.34
N GLU A 68 -16.55 8.10 -2.02
CA GLU A 68 -17.46 8.85 -1.13
C GLU A 68 -16.96 10.26 -0.83
N SER A 69 -15.73 10.60 -1.20
CA SER A 69 -15.12 11.91 -0.98
C SER A 69 -15.36 12.87 -2.16
N SER A 70 -14.73 14.06 -2.08
CA SER A 70 -14.67 15.02 -3.19
C SER A 70 -13.49 14.79 -4.14
N LEU A 71 -12.65 13.77 -3.89
CA LEU A 71 -11.50 13.41 -4.71
C LEU A 71 -11.92 12.61 -5.94
N ASP A 72 -11.20 12.78 -7.03
CA ASP A 72 -11.38 12.01 -8.26
C ASP A 72 -10.47 10.76 -8.29
N ALA A 73 -9.34 10.80 -7.59
CA ALA A 73 -8.38 9.70 -7.52
C ALA A 73 -7.43 9.80 -6.32
N ALA A 74 -6.76 8.70 -6.01
CA ALA A 74 -5.67 8.63 -5.05
C ALA A 74 -4.44 7.94 -5.66
N VAL A 75 -3.26 8.48 -5.39
CA VAL A 75 -1.98 7.85 -5.72
C VAL A 75 -1.64 6.84 -4.63
N ILE A 76 -1.74 5.56 -4.97
CA ILE A 76 -1.44 4.45 -4.06
C ILE A 76 0.03 4.04 -4.19
N LEU A 77 0.72 4.08 -3.05
CA LEU A 77 2.16 3.87 -2.97
C LEU A 77 2.49 2.40 -2.75
N ALA A 78 3.32 1.84 -3.63
CA ALA A 78 4.15 0.69 -3.29
C ALA A 78 5.18 1.10 -2.24
N GLN A 79 5.76 0.10 -1.57
CA GLN A 79 6.80 0.32 -0.58
C GLN A 79 7.83 -0.78 -0.71
N GLU A 80 9.04 -0.39 -1.08
CA GLU A 80 10.15 -1.32 -1.27
C GLU A 80 10.83 -1.71 0.06
N GLN A 81 11.53 -2.84 0.02
CA GLN A 81 12.41 -3.31 1.08
C GLN A 81 13.70 -2.49 1.17
N VAL A 82 14.47 -2.72 2.23
CA VAL A 82 15.71 -2.00 2.48
C VAL A 82 16.89 -2.77 1.90
N TYR A 83 17.71 -2.09 1.11
CA TYR A 83 18.93 -2.64 0.52
C TYR A 83 20.14 -1.84 0.99
N ASP A 84 21.27 -2.50 1.16
CA ASP A 84 22.53 -1.84 1.45
C ASP A 84 23.13 -1.18 0.19
N SER A 85 24.27 -0.51 0.36
CA SER A 85 24.99 0.15 -0.73
C SER A 85 25.52 -0.79 -1.81
N HIS A 86 25.54 -2.10 -1.55
CA HIS A 86 25.93 -3.14 -2.50
C HIS A 86 24.73 -3.80 -3.17
N GLY A 87 23.51 -3.32 -2.91
CA GLY A 87 22.29 -3.88 -3.46
C GLY A 87 21.85 -5.18 -2.79
N LYS A 88 22.39 -5.50 -1.62
CA LYS A 88 21.98 -6.70 -0.87
C LYS A 88 20.78 -6.36 0.02
N LEU A 89 19.75 -7.20 -0.04
CA LEU A 89 18.58 -7.11 0.83
C LEU A 89 19.00 -7.20 2.31
N MET A 90 18.50 -6.29 3.12
CA MET A 90 18.68 -6.28 4.56
C MET A 90 17.45 -6.93 5.22
N GLU A 91 17.47 -8.25 5.37
CA GLU A 91 16.29 -9.07 5.74
C GLU A 91 15.59 -8.64 7.04
N ASP A 92 16.32 -8.06 8.01
CA ASP A 92 15.77 -7.61 9.30
C ASP A 92 15.44 -6.12 9.38
N TYR A 93 15.54 -5.43 8.25
CA TYR A 93 15.23 -4.01 8.13
C TYR A 93 13.87 -3.81 7.46
N GLY A 94 13.34 -2.58 7.59
CA GLY A 94 12.02 -2.23 7.08
C GLY A 94 10.88 -2.60 8.02
N THR A 95 9.80 -1.84 7.93
CA THR A 95 8.59 -2.01 8.76
C THR A 95 7.42 -2.55 7.98
N ALA A 96 7.43 -2.40 6.66
CA ALA A 96 6.42 -2.91 5.75
C ALA A 96 6.98 -3.03 4.33
N TYR A 97 6.28 -3.78 3.50
CA TYR A 97 6.52 -3.94 2.07
C TYR A 97 5.18 -4.03 1.34
N VAL A 98 5.11 -3.39 0.17
CA VAL A 98 3.96 -3.43 -0.74
C VAL A 98 4.52 -3.60 -2.14
N PRO A 99 4.27 -4.74 -2.82
CA PRO A 99 4.79 -4.99 -4.16
C PRO A 99 4.25 -4.01 -5.21
N ASN A 100 5.09 -3.65 -6.19
CA ASN A 100 4.69 -2.88 -7.37
C ASN A 100 3.55 -3.54 -8.14
N ASP A 101 3.63 -4.85 -8.35
CA ASP A 101 2.58 -5.64 -9.01
C ASP A 101 1.20 -5.48 -8.35
N TYR A 102 1.16 -5.37 -7.02
CA TYR A 102 -0.11 -5.23 -6.32
C TYR A 102 -0.75 -3.87 -6.58
N VAL A 103 0.01 -2.77 -6.45
CA VAL A 103 -0.54 -1.43 -6.73
C VAL A 103 -0.87 -1.24 -8.21
N LEU A 104 -0.08 -1.81 -9.12
CA LEU A 104 -0.36 -1.81 -10.56
C LEU A 104 -1.63 -2.60 -10.89
N ARG A 105 -1.85 -3.74 -10.24
CA ARG A 105 -3.09 -4.52 -10.38
C ARG A 105 -4.29 -3.75 -9.85
N LEU A 106 -4.21 -3.17 -8.66
CA LEU A 106 -5.29 -2.35 -8.08
C LEU A 106 -5.69 -1.18 -9.00
N ALA A 107 -4.71 -0.49 -9.58
CA ALA A 107 -4.95 0.60 -10.52
C ALA A 107 -5.56 0.15 -11.86
N ARG A 108 -5.21 -1.05 -12.35
CA ARG A 108 -5.85 -1.64 -13.55
C ARG A 108 -7.31 -1.96 -13.29
N GLU A 109 -7.63 -2.43 -12.09
CA GLU A 109 -8.99 -2.82 -11.69
C GLU A 109 -9.86 -1.62 -11.30
N ASN A 110 -9.25 -0.50 -10.89
CA ASN A 110 -9.97 0.66 -10.34
C ASN A 110 -9.36 1.98 -10.85
N PRO A 111 -10.04 2.72 -11.75
CA PRO A 111 -9.51 3.95 -12.35
C PRO A 111 -9.32 5.11 -11.35
N GLU A 112 -9.89 5.02 -10.15
CA GLU A 112 -9.67 5.94 -9.04
C GLU A 112 -8.31 5.76 -8.36
N PHE A 113 -7.63 4.64 -8.62
CA PHE A 113 -6.28 4.40 -8.11
C PHE A 113 -5.24 4.67 -9.19
N LEU A 114 -4.31 5.56 -8.86
CA LEU A 114 -3.12 5.84 -9.64
C LEU A 114 -1.93 5.15 -8.97
N PRO A 115 -1.19 4.27 -9.65
CA PRO A 115 -0.11 3.53 -9.01
C PRO A 115 1.14 4.41 -8.93
N ALA A 116 1.83 4.37 -7.79
CA ALA A 116 3.19 4.85 -7.65
C ALA A 116 4.07 3.69 -7.19
N VAL A 117 4.90 3.22 -8.12
CA VAL A 117 5.86 2.14 -7.86
C VAL A 117 7.00 2.63 -6.97
N SER A 118 7.61 1.70 -6.25
CA SER A 118 8.76 1.93 -5.38
C SER A 118 9.89 1.04 -5.84
N ILE A 119 11.00 1.64 -6.23
CA ILE A 119 12.18 0.93 -6.73
C ILE A 119 13.37 1.45 -5.94
N HIS A 120 14.07 0.53 -5.25
CA HIS A 120 15.28 0.90 -4.53
C HIS A 120 16.43 1.07 -5.53
N PRO A 121 17.09 2.25 -5.64
CA PRO A 121 18.09 2.47 -6.68
C PRO A 121 19.31 1.54 -6.60
N ALA A 122 19.61 1.00 -5.42
CA ALA A 122 20.70 0.04 -5.23
C ALA A 122 20.34 -1.39 -5.65
N ARG A 123 19.07 -1.71 -5.94
CA ARG A 123 18.65 -3.07 -6.33
C ARG A 123 19.35 -3.46 -7.63
N PRO A 124 19.92 -4.67 -7.76
CA PRO A 124 20.66 -5.07 -8.97
C PRO A 124 19.82 -5.02 -10.25
N ASP A 125 18.52 -5.22 -10.14
CA ASP A 125 17.51 -5.24 -11.19
C ASP A 125 16.67 -3.94 -11.25
N ALA A 126 17.07 -2.87 -10.55
CA ALA A 126 16.29 -1.63 -10.44
C ALA A 126 15.98 -0.94 -11.77
N ILE A 127 16.79 -1.15 -12.81
CA ILE A 127 16.57 -0.60 -14.16
C ILE A 127 15.63 -1.48 -14.99
N ASP A 128 15.58 -2.78 -14.69
CA ASP A 128 14.76 -3.75 -15.42
C ASP A 128 13.30 -3.81 -14.92
N GLU A 129 13.07 -3.37 -13.68
CA GLU A 129 11.74 -3.15 -13.06
C GLU A 129 10.98 -1.96 -13.69
#